data_AF-A0A2I2F015-F1
#
_entry.id   AF-A0A2I2F015-F1
#
_cell.length_a   1.000
_cell.length_b   1.000
_cell.length_c   1.000
_cell.angle_alpha   90.00
_cell.angle_beta   90.00
_cell.angle_gamma   90.00
#
_symmetry.space_group_name_H-M   'P 1'
#
loop_
_entity.id
_entity.type
_entity.pdbx_description
1 polymer ?
#
loop_
_entity_poly.entity_id
_entity_poly.type
_entity_poly.pdbx_seq_one_letter_code
_entity_poly.pdbx_strand_id
1 'polypeptide(L)'
;MHKMLADLAERVGLTPEYGKQVVEYHEDPRSAKAYVILEDQEKIEADVVVAADGISSKSYTITLGHEVRARPTGYSIYRALLPIEQALVDPNIDAKFSLLKPGISSTQLWMGEENRGSSNESWSNWVGPEVVLQQTATIPGWPEFANRLIKATTKDQIHDFKLVWREPQPCWFPLASESCKSVMPHTVSFPPLATGLHRFNSPKEIFVAGVAEWFGKNGVTALVFDARTLGQSDGLPRNDLDPQKTAEDNHDAVTFLQDGGWVDPDRIAIWGFFYSSGIALEAAAFDKRVKAIIAQGLMPDWGLNPPDEAAIVAHAVVDRANQARGHPPEIKNLPVWVHGAKKNAPTFSDRMTVQSFYRHAKWKPEHLFAALSPTPLMILTPEDDEIVPPMFQPTYQPIAVTFTP
;
A
#
# COMPACT_ATOMS: atom_id res chain seq x y z
N MET A 1 -16.32 18.72 -5.40
CA MET A 1 -16.38 17.44 -4.66
C MET A 1 -17.22 17.54 -3.40
N HIS A 2 -16.80 18.28 -2.35
CA HIS A 2 -17.54 18.35 -1.07
C HIS A 2 -19.03 18.70 -1.21
N LYS A 3 -19.38 19.66 -2.08
CA LYS A 3 -20.78 19.99 -2.39
C LYS A 3 -21.57 18.79 -2.93
N MET A 4 -21.01 18.04 -3.87
CA MET A 4 -21.67 16.86 -4.43
C MET A 4 -21.91 15.76 -3.38
N LEU A 5 -20.97 15.61 -2.43
CA LEU A 5 -21.12 14.65 -1.33
C LEU A 5 -22.19 15.11 -0.32
N ALA A 6 -22.25 16.42 -0.03
CA ALA A 6 -23.30 17.00 0.81
C ALA A 6 -24.69 16.81 0.16
N ASP A 7 -24.83 17.15 -1.13
CA ASP A 7 -26.06 16.96 -1.89
C ASP A 7 -26.49 15.47 -1.91
N LEU A 8 -25.53 14.54 -1.96
CA LEU A 8 -25.81 13.10 -1.90
C LEU A 8 -26.27 12.68 -0.50
N ALA A 9 -25.61 13.15 0.56
CA ALA A 9 -25.99 12.86 1.95
C ALA A 9 -27.45 13.27 2.21
N GLU A 10 -27.84 14.47 1.80
CA GLU A 10 -29.21 14.95 1.92
C GLU A 10 -30.21 14.06 1.16
N ARG A 11 -29.87 13.62 -0.06
CA ARG A 11 -30.72 12.74 -0.87
C ARG A 11 -30.98 11.38 -0.24
N VAL A 12 -30.02 10.87 0.55
CA VAL A 12 -30.17 9.59 1.26
C VAL A 12 -30.73 9.77 2.68
N GLY A 13 -31.16 10.98 3.04
CA GLY A 13 -31.78 11.28 4.33
C GLY A 13 -30.80 11.52 5.47
N LEU A 14 -29.51 11.75 5.19
CA LEU A 14 -28.53 12.19 6.17
C LEU A 14 -28.52 13.72 6.20
N THR A 15 -28.90 14.31 7.34
CA THR A 15 -28.95 15.76 7.51
C THR A 15 -27.70 16.22 8.28
N PRO A 16 -26.70 16.82 7.62
CA PRO A 16 -25.54 17.37 8.30
C PRO A 16 -25.92 18.61 9.12
N GLU A 17 -25.46 18.67 10.37
CA GLU A 17 -25.55 19.87 11.20
C GLU A 17 -24.26 20.70 11.07
N TYR A 18 -24.38 21.92 10.57
CA TYR A 18 -23.26 22.84 10.40
C TYR A 18 -23.11 23.78 11.60
N GLY A 19 -21.90 24.28 11.81
CA GLY A 19 -21.60 25.20 12.92
C GLY A 19 -21.55 24.53 14.30
N LYS A 20 -21.58 23.20 14.35
CA LYS A 20 -21.48 22.39 15.57
C LYS A 20 -20.05 21.90 15.74
N GLN A 21 -19.21 22.67 16.44
CA GLN A 21 -17.82 22.29 16.68
C GLN A 21 -17.71 21.34 17.87
N VAL A 22 -17.25 20.11 17.62
CA VAL A 22 -16.91 19.14 18.67
C VAL A 22 -15.58 19.53 19.32
N VAL A 23 -15.54 19.59 20.65
CA VAL A 23 -14.34 19.91 21.43
C VAL A 23 -13.83 18.75 22.27
N GLU A 24 -14.72 17.82 22.66
CA GLU A 24 -14.34 16.63 23.42
C GLU A 24 -15.09 15.38 22.94
N TYR A 25 -14.45 14.23 23.12
CA TYR A 25 -14.98 12.90 22.83
C TYR A 25 -14.94 12.05 24.09
N HIS A 26 -16.01 11.30 24.34
CA HIS A 26 -16.16 10.47 25.53
C HIS A 26 -16.85 9.14 25.19
N GLU A 27 -16.59 8.13 26.03
CA GLU A 27 -17.27 6.83 26.01
C GLU A 27 -17.67 6.48 27.43
N ASP A 28 -18.92 6.06 27.64
CA ASP A 28 -19.38 5.56 28.93
C ASP A 28 -19.42 4.02 28.91
N PRO A 29 -18.43 3.34 29.52
CA PRO A 29 -18.32 1.90 29.52
C PRO A 29 -19.45 1.20 30.30
N ARG A 30 -20.25 1.93 31.08
CA ARG A 30 -21.39 1.35 31.83
C ARG A 30 -22.69 1.36 31.03
N SER A 31 -22.87 2.34 30.15
CA SER A 31 -24.08 2.48 29.34
C SER A 31 -23.92 1.99 27.90
N ALA A 32 -22.70 1.61 27.49
CA ALA A 32 -22.37 1.23 26.11
C ALA A 32 -22.75 2.32 25.09
N LYS A 33 -22.62 3.58 25.50
CA LYS A 33 -22.88 4.77 24.68
C LYS A 33 -21.60 5.60 24.55
N ALA A 34 -21.49 6.29 23.43
CA ALA A 34 -20.47 7.31 23.19
C ALA A 34 -21.12 8.70 23.11
N TYR A 35 -20.38 9.74 23.45
CA TYR A 35 -20.89 11.10 23.34
C TYR A 35 -19.79 12.09 22.99
N VAL A 36 -20.20 13.21 22.42
CA VAL A 36 -19.35 14.37 22.17
C VAL A 36 -19.85 15.56 22.98
N ILE A 37 -18.91 16.44 23.35
CA ILE A 37 -19.23 17.76 23.88
C ILE A 37 -18.90 18.78 22.81
N LEU A 38 -19.86 19.65 22.53
CA LEU A 38 -19.71 20.75 21.60
C LEU A 38 -19.15 22.00 22.29
N GLU A 39 -18.66 22.96 21.50
CA GLU A 39 -18.10 24.22 22.01
C GLU A 39 -19.09 24.98 22.92
N ASP A 40 -20.38 24.93 22.60
CA ASP A 40 -21.48 25.52 23.39
C ASP A 40 -21.88 24.68 24.63
N GLN A 41 -21.10 23.65 24.96
CA GLN A 41 -21.32 22.70 26.06
C GLN A 41 -22.53 21.76 25.86
N GLU A 42 -23.13 21.72 24.67
CA GLU A 42 -24.14 20.72 24.35
C GLU A 42 -23.50 19.32 24.30
N LYS A 43 -24.18 18.35 24.92
CA LYS A 43 -23.82 16.93 24.86
C LYS A 43 -24.68 16.23 23.81
N ILE A 44 -24.05 15.59 22.83
CA ILE A 44 -24.73 14.72 21.87
C ILE A 44 -24.30 13.27 22.11
N GLU A 45 -25.26 12.38 22.34
CA GLU A 45 -25.03 10.97 22.65
C GLU A 45 -25.49 10.07 21.51
N ALA A 46 -24.73 8.99 21.27
CA ALA A 46 -25.01 8.00 20.25
C ALA A 46 -24.50 6.61 20.68
N ASP A 47 -24.89 5.56 19.96
CA ASP A 47 -24.30 4.23 20.12
C ASP A 47 -22.82 4.21 19.68
N VAL A 48 -22.49 4.96 18.64
CA VAL A 48 -21.12 5.08 18.10
C VAL A 48 -20.88 6.53 17.68
N VAL A 49 -19.69 7.04 17.99
CA VAL A 49 -19.19 8.32 17.48
C VAL A 49 -18.00 8.05 16.57
N VAL A 50 -18.08 8.52 15.32
CA VAL A 50 -16.98 8.42 14.34
C VAL A 50 -16.26 9.76 14.26
N ALA A 51 -15.02 9.84 14.74
CA ALA A 51 -14.19 11.03 14.64
C ALA A 51 -13.55 11.13 13.25
N ALA A 52 -14.12 11.98 12.39
CA ALA A 52 -13.59 12.32 11.05
C ALA A 52 -13.21 13.81 10.96
N ASP A 53 -12.64 14.35 12.03
CA ASP A 53 -12.35 15.78 12.27
C ASP A 53 -10.97 16.24 11.78
N GLY A 54 -10.28 15.40 11.02
CA GLY A 54 -9.08 15.75 10.26
C GLY A 54 -7.78 15.81 11.09
N ILE A 55 -6.76 16.46 10.53
CA ILE A 55 -5.36 16.41 11.03
C ILE A 55 -5.17 17.02 12.44
N SER A 56 -6.08 17.89 12.87
CA SER A 56 -6.10 18.53 14.19
C SER A 56 -7.12 17.87 15.13
N SER A 57 -7.40 16.58 14.92
CA SER A 57 -8.40 15.82 15.67
C SER A 57 -8.30 16.00 17.18
N LYS A 58 -9.46 16.15 17.83
CA LYS A 58 -9.55 16.16 19.31
C LYS A 58 -9.74 14.75 19.89
N SER A 59 -9.93 13.74 19.05
CA SER A 59 -10.11 12.34 19.47
C SER A 59 -8.84 11.67 20.01
N TYR A 60 -7.67 12.29 19.84
CA TYR A 60 -6.40 11.76 20.37
C TYR A 60 -6.40 11.63 21.89
N THR A 61 -7.12 12.50 22.59
CA THR A 61 -7.21 12.44 24.05
C THR A 61 -7.90 11.16 24.53
N ILE A 62 -8.96 10.71 23.84
CA ILE A 62 -9.67 9.48 24.22
C ILE A 62 -8.97 8.21 23.68
N THR A 63 -8.34 8.28 22.51
CA THR A 63 -7.66 7.12 21.87
C THR A 63 -6.25 6.88 22.40
N LEU A 64 -5.52 7.93 22.81
CA LEU A 64 -4.11 7.85 23.22
C LEU A 64 -3.85 8.43 24.62
N GLY A 65 -4.84 9.07 25.25
CA GLY A 65 -4.69 9.68 26.57
C GLY A 65 -3.92 11.02 26.56
N HIS A 66 -3.50 11.50 25.40
CA HIS A 66 -2.74 12.74 25.23
C HIS A 66 -2.93 13.31 23.82
N GLU A 67 -2.62 14.60 23.65
CA GLU A 67 -2.64 15.23 22.32
C GLU A 67 -1.42 14.80 21.48
N VAL A 68 -1.64 14.49 20.20
CA VAL A 68 -0.56 14.21 19.25
C VAL A 68 -0.12 15.48 18.56
N ARG A 69 1.14 15.86 18.79
CA ARG A 69 1.74 17.03 18.15
C ARG A 69 2.45 16.65 16.85
N ALA A 70 2.14 17.38 15.79
CA ALA A 70 2.84 17.31 14.52
C ALA A 70 4.30 17.78 14.63
N ARG A 71 5.21 17.11 13.91
CA ARG A 71 6.63 17.44 13.82
C ARG A 71 6.94 18.04 12.44
N PRO A 72 7.55 19.23 12.35
CA PRO A 72 7.89 19.83 11.07
C PRO A 72 8.89 18.94 10.31
N THR A 73 8.68 18.76 9.01
CA THR A 73 9.64 18.05 8.14
C THR A 73 10.75 18.96 7.61
N GLY A 74 10.59 20.28 7.73
CA GLY A 74 11.42 21.26 7.04
C GLY A 74 11.01 21.50 5.59
N TYR A 75 9.98 20.85 5.06
CA TYR A 75 9.48 21.07 3.70
C TYR A 75 8.13 21.79 3.69
N SER A 76 7.84 22.46 2.58
CA SER A 76 6.54 23.10 2.33
C SER A 76 6.11 22.92 0.88
N ILE A 77 4.81 22.84 0.65
CA ILE A 77 4.22 22.83 -0.68
C ILE A 77 3.48 24.15 -0.88
N TYR A 78 3.91 24.93 -1.86
CA TYR A 78 3.14 26.03 -2.38
C TYR A 78 2.08 25.51 -3.33
N ARG A 79 0.82 25.86 -3.09
CA ARG A 79 -0.31 25.46 -3.95
C ARG A 79 -1.03 26.69 -4.42
N ALA A 80 -1.25 26.81 -5.72
CA ALA A 80 -2.03 27.90 -6.29
C ALA A 80 -3.10 27.34 -7.22
N LEU A 81 -4.25 28.01 -7.23
CA LEU A 81 -5.27 27.82 -8.25
C LEU A 81 -5.21 29.03 -9.17
N LEU A 82 -4.92 28.80 -10.44
CA LEU A 82 -4.94 29.85 -11.45
C LEU A 82 -6.26 29.74 -12.22
N PRO A 83 -7.13 30.76 -12.20
CA PRO A 83 -8.30 30.82 -13.06
C PRO A 83 -7.92 30.65 -14.54
N ILE A 84 -8.72 29.91 -15.30
CA ILE A 84 -8.44 29.60 -16.71
C ILE A 84 -8.28 30.89 -17.52
N GLU A 85 -9.12 31.89 -17.24
CA GLU A 85 -9.09 33.18 -17.91
C GLU A 85 -7.76 33.90 -17.72
N GLN A 86 -7.09 33.70 -16.59
CA GLN A 86 -5.76 34.27 -16.30
C GLN A 86 -4.65 33.43 -16.90
N ALA A 87 -4.80 32.09 -16.89
CA ALA A 87 -3.84 31.17 -17.50
C ALA A 87 -3.71 31.37 -19.02
N LEU A 88 -4.82 31.67 -19.70
CA LEU A 88 -4.88 31.87 -21.15
C LEU A 88 -4.31 33.22 -21.62
N VAL A 89 -4.02 34.17 -20.70
CA VAL A 89 -3.44 35.48 -21.07
C VAL A 89 -1.97 35.38 -21.45
N ASP A 90 -1.20 34.46 -20.84
CA ASP A 90 0.20 34.22 -21.22
C ASP A 90 0.27 33.05 -22.23
N PRO A 91 0.64 33.30 -23.50
CA PRO A 91 0.73 32.25 -24.52
C PRO A 91 1.70 31.12 -24.15
N ASN A 92 2.69 31.37 -23.28
CA ASN A 92 3.61 30.35 -22.81
C ASN A 92 2.94 29.41 -21.79
N ILE A 93 2.04 29.95 -20.96
CA ILE A 93 1.24 29.18 -20.00
C ILE A 93 0.20 28.34 -20.74
N ASP A 94 -0.51 28.94 -21.69
CA ASP A 94 -1.48 28.24 -22.55
C ASP A 94 -0.85 27.10 -23.37
N ALA A 95 0.32 27.33 -23.98
CA ALA A 95 1.02 26.30 -24.75
C ALA A 95 1.45 25.08 -23.90
N LYS A 96 1.70 25.27 -22.59
CA LYS A 96 2.16 24.20 -21.68
C LYS A 96 1.02 23.57 -20.88
N PHE A 97 -0.07 24.30 -20.66
CA PHE A 97 -1.27 23.87 -19.97
C PHE A 97 -2.48 23.94 -20.89
N SER A 98 -2.31 23.54 -22.15
CA SER A 98 -3.40 23.58 -23.13
C SER A 98 -4.57 22.81 -22.58
N LEU A 99 -5.75 23.45 -22.60
CA LEU A 99 -6.97 22.84 -22.09
C LEU A 99 -7.16 21.47 -22.74
N LEU A 100 -7.03 20.43 -21.93
CA LEU A 100 -7.38 19.08 -22.33
C LEU A 100 -8.89 19.08 -22.67
N LYS A 101 -9.33 18.16 -23.56
CA LYS A 101 -10.72 18.01 -23.99
C LYS A 101 -11.72 18.23 -22.84
N PRO A 102 -12.94 18.75 -23.10
CA PRO A 102 -13.72 19.52 -22.12
C PRO A 102 -13.76 18.89 -20.72
N GLY A 103 -13.24 19.61 -19.73
CA GLY A 103 -13.44 19.33 -18.30
C GLY A 103 -12.25 18.77 -17.51
N ILE A 104 -11.06 18.60 -18.12
CA ILE A 104 -9.88 18.07 -17.41
C ILE A 104 -8.94 19.23 -17.03
N SER A 105 -8.77 19.47 -15.74
CA SER A 105 -7.77 20.40 -15.20
C SER A 105 -6.37 19.79 -15.27
N SER A 106 -5.36 20.60 -15.62
CA SER A 106 -3.97 20.18 -15.54
C SER A 106 -3.36 20.61 -14.20
N THR A 107 -2.73 19.66 -13.48
CA THR A 107 -2.03 19.89 -12.21
C THR A 107 -0.55 19.63 -12.39
N GLN A 108 0.31 20.46 -11.79
CA GLN A 108 1.75 20.19 -11.71
C GLN A 108 2.22 20.37 -10.27
N LEU A 109 3.12 19.49 -9.83
CA LEU A 109 3.76 19.52 -8.52
C LEU A 109 5.27 19.69 -8.70
N TRP A 110 5.85 20.59 -7.93
CA TRP A 110 7.25 20.98 -8.02
C TRP A 110 7.83 20.96 -6.62
N MET A 111 9.00 20.35 -6.43
CA MET A 111 9.64 20.22 -5.12
C MET A 111 10.98 20.97 -5.10
N GLY A 112 11.20 21.75 -4.05
CA GLY A 112 12.45 22.45 -3.76
C GLY A 112 13.19 21.87 -2.55
N GLU A 113 14.34 22.44 -2.22
CA GLU A 113 15.14 22.05 -1.04
C GLU A 113 14.54 22.58 0.28
N GLU A 114 15.08 22.10 1.41
CA GLU A 114 14.57 22.30 2.78
C GLU A 114 14.37 23.79 3.16
N ASN A 115 13.18 24.15 3.64
CA ASN A 115 12.81 25.48 4.11
C ASN A 115 12.65 25.50 5.64
N ARG A 116 13.61 26.11 6.35
CA ARG A 116 13.66 26.18 7.82
C ARG A 116 12.87 27.37 8.39
N GLY A 117 11.55 27.36 8.22
CA GLY A 117 10.63 28.27 8.91
C GLY A 117 9.99 27.65 10.16
N SER A 118 9.53 28.47 11.12
CA SER A 118 8.79 28.01 12.30
C SER A 118 7.26 28.16 12.14
N SER A 119 6.50 27.12 12.55
CA SER A 119 5.01 27.00 12.69
C SER A 119 4.19 26.99 11.38
N ASN A 120 2.93 26.54 11.22
CA ASN A 120 1.94 25.67 11.89
C ASN A 120 1.07 25.10 10.70
N GLU A 121 0.53 23.87 10.73
CA GLU A 121 -0.30 23.35 9.61
C GLU A 121 -1.62 24.12 9.47
N SER A 122 -1.78 24.90 8.40
CA SER A 122 -3.02 25.66 8.17
C SER A 122 -3.32 25.84 6.70
N TRP A 123 -4.56 25.54 6.31
CA TRP A 123 -5.09 25.86 4.99
C TRP A 123 -5.39 27.36 4.82
N SER A 124 -5.33 28.14 5.90
CA SER A 124 -5.57 29.59 5.88
C SER A 124 -4.29 30.42 5.74
N ASN A 125 -3.14 29.76 5.54
CA ASN A 125 -1.87 30.45 5.37
C ASN A 125 -1.63 30.79 3.89
N TRP A 126 -1.85 32.07 3.55
CA TRP A 126 -1.73 32.59 2.19
C TRP A 126 -0.49 33.46 2.06
N VAL A 127 0.21 33.33 0.94
CA VAL A 127 1.39 34.14 0.61
C VAL A 127 1.24 34.77 -0.77
N GLY A 128 1.91 35.90 -0.99
CA GLY A 128 1.98 36.51 -2.31
C GLY A 128 3.05 35.87 -3.21
N PRO A 129 2.93 36.03 -4.54
CA PRO A 129 3.91 35.54 -5.52
C PRO A 129 5.36 35.94 -5.21
N GLU A 130 5.57 37.13 -4.65
CA GLU A 130 6.89 37.66 -4.29
C GLU A 130 7.64 36.80 -3.27
N VAL A 131 6.92 36.23 -2.29
CA VAL A 131 7.50 35.35 -1.25
C VAL A 131 7.97 34.05 -1.90
N VAL A 132 7.13 33.49 -2.78
CA VAL A 132 7.44 32.23 -3.48
C VAL A 132 8.61 32.42 -4.43
N LEU A 133 8.63 33.52 -5.20
CA LEU A 133 9.73 33.84 -6.13
C LEU A 133 11.07 34.03 -5.43
N GLN A 134 11.09 34.64 -4.24
CA GLN A 134 12.32 34.77 -3.46
C GLN A 134 12.87 33.40 -3.06
N GLN A 135 12.00 32.46 -2.70
CA GLN A 135 12.42 31.11 -2.33
C GLN A 135 12.81 30.28 -3.54
N THR A 136 12.04 30.29 -4.63
CA THR A 136 12.34 29.50 -5.82
C THR A 136 13.61 29.96 -6.53
N ALA A 137 14.00 31.23 -6.36
CA ALA A 137 15.28 31.74 -6.84
C ALA A 137 16.50 31.05 -6.21
N THR A 138 16.35 30.38 -5.06
CA THR A 138 17.43 29.62 -4.41
C THR A 138 17.60 28.21 -4.98
N ILE A 139 16.65 27.72 -5.79
CA ILE A 139 16.65 26.34 -6.30
C ILE A 139 17.44 26.27 -7.62
N PRO A 140 18.56 25.52 -7.69
CA PRO A 140 19.32 25.38 -8.93
C PRO A 140 18.49 24.78 -10.06
N GLY A 141 18.53 25.39 -11.24
CA GLY A 141 17.81 24.90 -12.42
C GLY A 141 16.30 25.12 -12.39
N TRP A 142 15.78 25.95 -11.48
CA TRP A 142 14.35 26.31 -11.45
C TRP A 142 13.92 26.92 -12.80
N PRO A 143 12.97 26.30 -13.52
CA PRO A 143 12.66 26.71 -14.87
C PRO A 143 11.89 28.03 -14.88
N GLU A 144 12.29 28.92 -15.79
CA GLU A 144 11.75 30.27 -15.95
C GLU A 144 10.21 30.28 -16.09
N PHE A 145 9.67 29.23 -16.71
CA PHE A 145 8.24 29.03 -16.86
C PHE A 145 7.47 29.04 -15.53
N ALA A 146 7.97 28.40 -14.46
CA ALA A 146 7.25 28.46 -13.17
C ALA A 146 7.24 29.86 -12.59
N ASN A 147 8.31 30.65 -12.80
CA ASN A 147 8.31 32.03 -12.34
C ASN A 147 7.23 32.85 -13.04
N ARG A 148 6.92 32.56 -14.31
CA ARG A 148 5.79 33.17 -15.03
C ARG A 148 4.46 32.74 -14.42
N LEU A 149 4.29 31.44 -14.16
CA LEU A 149 3.08 30.91 -13.53
C LEU A 149 2.84 31.52 -12.13
N ILE A 150 3.87 31.56 -11.28
CA ILE A 150 3.79 32.15 -9.94
C ILE A 150 3.39 33.64 -10.02
N LYS A 151 3.98 34.41 -10.94
CA LYS A 151 3.62 35.83 -11.14
C LYS A 151 2.19 36.03 -11.63
N ALA A 152 1.65 35.07 -12.38
CA ALA A 152 0.29 35.14 -12.90
C ALA A 152 -0.77 34.86 -11.83
N THR A 153 -0.41 34.21 -10.72
CA THR A 153 -1.34 33.99 -9.60
C THR A 153 -1.59 35.29 -8.84
N THR A 154 -2.85 35.57 -8.48
CA THR A 154 -3.17 36.79 -7.75
C THR A 154 -2.68 36.71 -6.30
N LYS A 155 -2.52 37.88 -5.67
CA LYS A 155 -2.29 37.99 -4.24
C LYS A 155 -3.38 37.20 -3.48
N ASP A 156 -2.95 36.46 -2.45
CA ASP A 156 -3.81 35.62 -1.60
C ASP A 156 -4.40 34.35 -2.26
N GLN A 157 -3.80 33.87 -3.36
CA GLN A 157 -4.19 32.58 -3.98
C GLN A 157 -3.10 31.50 -3.92
N ILE A 158 -1.95 31.80 -3.32
CA ILE A 158 -0.93 30.79 -3.07
C ILE A 158 -1.00 30.37 -1.60
N HIS A 159 -1.39 29.13 -1.36
CA HIS A 159 -1.29 28.50 -0.05
C HIS A 159 0.14 28.03 0.21
N ASP A 160 0.68 28.42 1.36
CA ASP A 160 1.92 27.85 1.89
C ASP A 160 1.58 26.74 2.89
N PHE A 161 1.55 25.50 2.40
CA PHE A 161 1.22 24.34 3.22
C PHE A 161 2.50 23.67 3.72
N LYS A 162 2.83 23.84 5.01
CA LYS A 162 3.98 23.20 5.64
C LYS A 162 3.75 21.69 5.76
N LEU A 163 4.71 20.90 5.30
CA LEU A 163 4.70 19.45 5.49
C LEU A 163 5.16 19.14 6.90
N VAL A 164 4.30 18.48 7.66
CA VAL A 164 4.66 17.93 8.96
C VAL A 164 4.39 16.44 8.91
N TRP A 165 4.93 15.72 9.88
CA TRP A 165 4.63 14.33 10.06
C TRP A 165 4.21 14.08 11.50
N ARG A 166 3.43 13.02 11.70
CA ARG A 166 3.07 12.48 13.00
C ARG A 166 3.50 11.02 13.00
N GLU A 167 3.89 10.51 14.16
CA GLU A 167 4.06 9.07 14.31
C GLU A 167 2.73 8.38 14.03
N PRO A 168 2.74 7.18 13.39
CA PRO A 168 1.54 6.37 13.25
C PRO A 168 0.86 6.17 14.60
N GLN A 169 -0.47 6.25 14.61
CA GLN A 169 -1.23 6.07 15.84
C GLN A 169 -1.28 4.60 16.20
N PRO A 170 -0.87 4.21 17.42
CA PRO A 170 -0.92 2.81 17.84
C PRO A 170 -2.36 2.31 18.00
N CYS A 171 -3.30 3.21 18.30
CA CYS A 171 -4.69 2.86 18.56
C CYS A 171 -5.65 3.90 17.96
N TRP A 172 -6.74 3.41 17.39
CA TRP A 172 -7.81 4.21 16.76
C TRP A 172 -9.14 4.10 17.52
N PHE A 173 -9.13 3.37 18.64
CA PHE A 173 -10.27 3.18 19.54
C PHE A 173 -9.91 3.74 20.92
N PRO A 174 -10.90 4.07 21.78
CA PRO A 174 -10.65 4.56 23.12
C PRO A 174 -9.72 3.65 23.94
N LEU A 175 -8.80 4.21 24.74
CA LEU A 175 -7.91 3.45 25.63
C LEU A 175 -8.66 2.52 26.60
N ALA A 176 -9.88 2.92 26.98
CA ALA A 176 -10.74 2.17 27.87
C ALA A 176 -11.34 0.91 27.21
N SER A 177 -11.40 0.88 25.86
CA SER A 177 -11.82 -0.31 25.13
C SER A 177 -10.80 -1.44 25.31
N GLU A 178 -11.26 -2.67 25.56
CA GLU A 178 -10.37 -3.83 25.67
C GLU A 178 -9.52 -4.03 24.39
N SER A 179 -10.02 -3.54 23.27
CA SER A 179 -9.35 -3.50 21.96
C SER A 179 -8.03 -2.72 21.96
N CYS A 180 -7.87 -1.73 22.85
CA CYS A 180 -6.68 -0.87 22.91
C CYS A 180 -5.61 -1.39 23.90
N LYS A 181 -5.98 -2.29 24.82
CA LYS A 181 -5.05 -2.88 25.82
C LYS A 181 -4.08 -3.92 25.23
N SER A 182 -4.11 -4.15 23.93
CA SER A 182 -3.33 -5.19 23.23
C SER A 182 -2.43 -4.67 22.11
N VAL A 183 -2.08 -3.38 22.10
CA VAL A 183 -1.22 -2.83 21.03
C VAL A 183 0.26 -3.06 21.32
N MET A 184 0.75 -4.26 20.95
CA MET A 184 1.88 -4.53 20.04
C MET A 184 2.35 -6.00 20.22
N PRO A 185 2.76 -6.72 19.15
CA PRO A 185 2.93 -6.29 17.76
C PRO A 185 1.91 -6.94 16.81
N HIS A 186 1.44 -6.17 15.83
CA HIS A 186 0.85 -6.74 14.62
C HIS A 186 1.93 -7.56 13.91
N THR A 187 1.58 -8.70 13.32
CA THR A 187 2.56 -9.59 12.70
C THR A 187 2.25 -9.77 11.23
N VAL A 188 3.25 -9.55 10.40
CA VAL A 188 3.17 -9.80 8.96
C VAL A 188 4.15 -10.91 8.60
N SER A 189 3.61 -12.01 8.08
CA SER A 189 4.41 -13.01 7.39
C SER A 189 4.66 -12.54 5.96
N PHE A 190 5.91 -12.55 5.56
CA PHE A 190 6.32 -12.31 4.18
C PHE A 190 6.47 -13.69 3.53
N PRO A 191 5.56 -14.08 2.61
CA PRO A 191 5.90 -15.12 1.67
C PRO A 191 7.22 -14.72 0.99
N PRO A 192 8.09 -15.69 0.69
CA PRO A 192 9.23 -15.46 -0.19
C PRO A 192 8.74 -14.76 -1.44
N LEU A 193 9.35 -13.61 -1.66
CA LEU A 193 8.94 -12.67 -2.67
C LEU A 193 9.13 -13.26 -4.06
N ALA A 194 8.15 -13.06 -4.92
CA ALA A 194 8.38 -13.17 -6.35
C ALA A 194 8.22 -11.78 -6.95
N THR A 195 9.32 -11.01 -6.96
CA THR A 195 9.37 -9.67 -7.56
C THR A 195 9.05 -9.69 -9.05
N GLY A 196 8.53 -8.57 -9.55
CA GLY A 196 8.39 -8.24 -10.98
C GLY A 196 9.71 -8.26 -11.79
N LEU A 197 10.84 -8.60 -11.17
CA LEU A 197 11.99 -9.17 -11.86
C LEU A 197 11.58 -10.58 -12.32
N HIS A 198 10.78 -10.65 -13.37
CA HIS A 198 10.10 -11.85 -13.81
C HIS A 198 10.87 -13.17 -13.62
N ARG A 199 10.19 -14.05 -12.87
CA ARG A 199 10.25 -15.51 -13.01
C ARG A 199 11.45 -16.12 -12.28
N PHE A 200 11.15 -16.41 -11.01
CA PHE A 200 11.65 -17.49 -10.17
C PHE A 200 12.95 -17.31 -9.35
N ASN A 201 12.95 -18.00 -8.20
CA ASN A 201 14.07 -18.23 -7.30
C ASN A 201 14.59 -16.99 -6.57
N SER A 202 13.74 -16.33 -5.79
CA SER A 202 14.18 -15.21 -4.97
C SER A 202 14.30 -15.63 -3.52
N PRO A 203 15.52 -15.87 -3.01
CA PRO A 203 15.70 -16.00 -1.58
C PRO A 203 15.42 -14.66 -0.89
N LYS A 204 15.12 -14.72 0.40
CA LYS A 204 14.64 -13.61 1.23
C LYS A 204 15.52 -12.36 1.19
N GLU A 205 16.81 -12.49 0.86
CA GLU A 205 17.76 -11.38 0.83
C GLU A 205 17.59 -10.42 -0.36
N ILE A 206 16.88 -10.81 -1.44
CA ILE A 206 16.82 -9.99 -2.67
C ILE A 206 16.06 -8.67 -2.48
N PHE A 207 14.97 -8.66 -1.69
CA PHE A 207 14.09 -7.50 -1.60
C PHE A 207 13.26 -7.45 -0.32
N VAL A 208 12.77 -8.58 0.20
CA VAL A 208 11.88 -8.58 1.39
C VAL A 208 12.58 -8.12 2.65
N ALA A 209 13.89 -8.34 2.78
CA ALA A 209 14.64 -7.97 3.97
C ALA A 209 14.46 -6.47 4.34
N GLY A 210 14.57 -5.57 3.35
CA GLY A 210 14.40 -4.13 3.59
C GLY A 210 12.97 -3.72 3.92
N VAL A 211 11.98 -4.40 3.30
CA VAL A 211 10.55 -4.18 3.59
C VAL A 211 10.23 -4.66 5.00
N ALA A 212 10.69 -5.85 5.38
CA ALA A 212 10.54 -6.41 6.72
C ALA A 212 11.20 -5.53 7.78
N GLU A 213 12.39 -4.98 7.51
CA GLU A 213 13.05 -4.02 8.39
C GLU A 213 12.21 -2.75 8.57
N TRP A 214 11.60 -2.24 7.49
CA TRP A 214 10.69 -1.10 7.56
C TRP A 214 9.47 -1.42 8.43
N PHE A 215 8.84 -2.58 8.26
CA PHE A 215 7.72 -3.01 9.11
C PHE A 215 8.15 -3.13 10.59
N GLY A 216 9.31 -3.73 10.85
CA GLY A 216 9.88 -3.82 12.20
C GLY A 216 10.08 -2.46 12.86
N LYS A 217 10.61 -1.47 12.12
CA LYS A 217 10.77 -0.08 12.58
C LYS A 217 9.43 0.61 12.89
N ASN A 218 8.34 0.13 12.31
CA ASN A 218 6.99 0.67 12.46
C ASN A 218 6.10 -0.20 13.36
N GLY A 219 6.68 -1.01 14.25
CA GLY A 219 5.93 -1.76 15.27
C GLY A 219 5.21 -3.02 14.75
N VAL A 220 5.59 -3.50 13.57
CA VAL A 220 5.07 -4.73 12.97
C VAL A 220 6.16 -5.79 12.96
N THR A 221 5.93 -6.90 13.63
CA THR A 221 6.86 -8.03 13.58
C THR A 221 6.79 -8.68 12.21
N ALA A 222 7.95 -8.80 11.56
CA ALA A 222 8.06 -9.30 10.19
C ALA A 222 8.82 -10.62 10.15
N LEU A 223 8.19 -11.68 9.62
CA LEU A 223 8.87 -12.94 9.33
C LEU A 223 9.19 -13.02 7.84
N VAL A 224 10.48 -13.09 7.50
CA VAL A 224 10.94 -13.39 6.14
C VAL A 224 11.56 -14.78 6.13
N PHE A 225 11.20 -15.60 5.14
CA PHE A 225 11.70 -16.96 5.01
C PHE A 225 11.99 -17.31 3.55
N ASP A 226 12.86 -18.29 3.34
CA ASP A 226 13.09 -18.87 2.03
C ASP A 226 12.04 -19.95 1.76
N ALA A 227 11.44 -19.98 0.57
CA ALA A 227 10.57 -21.08 0.17
C ALA A 227 11.37 -22.39 0.21
N ARG A 228 10.67 -23.52 0.38
CA ARG A 228 11.31 -24.83 0.23
C ARG A 228 12.11 -24.89 -1.09
N THR A 229 13.23 -25.58 -1.06
CA THR A 229 14.20 -25.73 -2.17
C THR A 229 14.99 -24.48 -2.55
N LEU A 230 14.70 -23.32 -1.96
CA LEU A 230 15.41 -22.06 -2.22
C LEU A 230 16.31 -21.66 -1.06
N GLY A 231 17.26 -20.75 -1.36
CA GLY A 231 18.04 -20.06 -0.36
C GLY A 231 18.69 -21.01 0.64
N GLN A 232 18.44 -20.75 1.93
CA GLN A 232 18.88 -21.58 3.04
C GLN A 232 17.87 -22.64 3.47
N SER A 233 16.62 -22.58 2.98
CA SER A 233 15.61 -23.59 3.26
C SER A 233 15.97 -24.91 2.60
N ASP A 234 15.68 -26.02 3.28
CA ASP A 234 15.93 -27.37 2.78
C ASP A 234 15.01 -27.75 1.61
N GLY A 235 15.25 -28.95 1.06
CA GLY A 235 14.43 -29.54 0.02
C GLY A 235 15.23 -29.89 -1.23
N LEU A 236 14.82 -30.98 -1.86
CA LEU A 236 15.38 -31.47 -3.11
C LEU A 236 14.24 -31.81 -4.09
N PRO A 237 14.42 -31.58 -5.39
CA PRO A 237 15.59 -30.94 -6.03
C PRO A 237 15.75 -29.46 -5.65
N ARG A 238 16.97 -28.91 -5.72
CA ARG A 238 17.19 -27.47 -5.47
C ARG A 238 16.59 -26.63 -6.58
N ASN A 239 16.05 -25.46 -6.23
CA ASN A 239 15.40 -24.53 -7.16
C ASN A 239 14.26 -25.20 -7.95
N ASP A 240 13.46 -26.00 -7.24
CA ASP A 240 12.31 -26.74 -7.78
C ASP A 240 11.02 -26.11 -7.26
N LEU A 241 10.57 -25.07 -7.96
CA LEU A 241 9.49 -24.22 -7.47
C LEU A 241 8.09 -24.77 -7.80
N ASP A 242 7.22 -24.68 -6.80
CA ASP A 242 5.83 -25.11 -6.84
C ASP A 242 5.00 -24.07 -6.06
N PRO A 243 4.18 -23.25 -6.74
CA PRO A 243 3.40 -22.19 -6.08
C PRO A 243 2.47 -22.72 -4.99
N GLN A 244 1.88 -23.91 -5.19
CA GLN A 244 0.97 -24.52 -4.21
C GLN A 244 1.73 -24.93 -2.96
N LYS A 245 2.95 -25.46 -3.13
CA LYS A 245 3.82 -25.78 -1.99
C LYS A 245 4.33 -24.54 -1.28
N THR A 246 4.57 -23.45 -2.00
CA THR A 246 4.88 -22.16 -1.37
C THR A 246 3.67 -21.62 -0.59
N ALA A 247 2.44 -21.87 -1.03
CA ALA A 247 1.25 -21.55 -0.24
C ALA A 247 1.20 -22.38 1.06
N GLU A 248 1.54 -23.67 1.00
CA GLU A 248 1.72 -24.50 2.21
C GLU A 248 2.84 -23.95 3.12
N ASP A 249 3.97 -23.49 2.56
CA ASP A 249 5.05 -22.88 3.36
C ASP A 249 4.57 -21.63 4.12
N ASN A 250 3.56 -20.91 3.60
CA ASN A 250 2.93 -19.80 4.32
C ASN A 250 2.09 -20.30 5.50
N HIS A 251 1.41 -21.44 5.38
CA HIS A 251 0.68 -22.06 6.50
C HIS A 251 1.64 -22.49 7.60
N ASP A 252 2.82 -23.00 7.23
CA ASP A 252 3.89 -23.35 8.17
C ASP A 252 4.45 -22.10 8.85
N ALA A 253 4.68 -21.03 8.09
CA ALA A 253 5.12 -19.73 8.63
C ALA A 253 4.09 -19.15 9.64
N VAL A 254 2.79 -19.23 9.32
CA VAL A 254 1.72 -18.82 10.25
C VAL A 254 1.75 -19.67 11.52
N THR A 255 1.94 -20.99 11.40
CA THR A 255 2.05 -21.89 12.56
C THR A 255 3.25 -21.52 13.44
N PHE A 256 4.43 -21.32 12.82
CA PHE A 256 5.63 -20.89 13.54
C PHE A 256 5.44 -19.57 14.30
N LEU A 257 4.76 -18.60 13.67
CA LEU A 257 4.41 -17.33 14.31
C LEU A 257 3.52 -17.56 15.54
N GLN A 258 2.44 -18.33 15.40
CA GLN A 258 1.51 -18.58 16.51
C GLN A 258 2.17 -19.28 17.70
N ASP A 259 3.04 -20.26 17.44
CA ASP A 259 3.69 -21.05 18.50
C ASP A 259 4.82 -20.29 19.22
N GLY A 260 5.31 -19.20 18.62
CA GLY A 260 6.46 -18.46 19.14
C GLY A 260 6.22 -17.74 20.47
N GLY A 261 4.98 -17.35 20.77
CA GLY A 261 4.62 -16.62 21.99
C GLY A 261 5.09 -15.16 22.05
N TRP A 262 5.72 -14.65 20.97
CA TRP A 262 6.20 -13.27 20.82
C TRP A 262 5.37 -12.44 19.83
N VAL A 263 4.27 -13.00 19.34
CA VAL A 263 3.29 -12.34 18.48
C VAL A 263 1.88 -12.68 18.94
N ASP A 264 0.93 -11.80 18.62
CA ASP A 264 -0.49 -12.08 18.81
C ASP A 264 -0.99 -13.03 17.70
N PRO A 265 -1.41 -14.27 18.03
CA PRO A 265 -1.87 -15.25 17.05
C PRO A 265 -3.16 -14.83 16.32
N ASP A 266 -3.89 -13.85 16.85
CA ASP A 266 -5.10 -13.27 16.25
C ASP A 266 -4.80 -12.00 15.43
N ARG A 267 -3.52 -11.68 15.19
CA ARG A 267 -3.10 -10.51 14.39
C ARG A 267 -2.00 -10.84 13.38
N ILE A 268 -2.17 -11.95 12.67
CA ILE A 268 -1.24 -12.39 11.62
C ILE A 268 -1.80 -12.03 10.24
N ALA A 269 -1.02 -11.30 9.45
CA ALA A 269 -1.32 -10.97 8.06
C ALA A 269 -0.28 -11.58 7.11
N ILE A 270 -0.63 -11.75 5.83
CA ILE A 270 0.31 -12.14 4.78
C ILE A 270 0.44 -10.98 3.78
N TRP A 271 1.66 -10.58 3.46
CA TRP A 271 1.93 -9.57 2.44
C TRP A 271 2.56 -10.23 1.21
N GLY A 272 1.91 -10.23 0.05
CA GLY A 272 2.49 -10.75 -1.18
C GLY A 272 2.76 -9.65 -2.20
N PHE A 273 3.88 -9.75 -2.92
CA PHE A 273 4.29 -8.83 -3.98
C PHE A 273 4.32 -9.56 -5.33
N PHE A 274 3.79 -8.95 -6.38
CA PHE A 274 3.79 -9.51 -7.73
C PHE A 274 3.25 -10.93 -7.73
N TYR A 275 4.00 -11.92 -8.22
CA TYR A 275 3.52 -13.29 -8.31
C TYR A 275 3.23 -13.92 -6.93
N SER A 276 3.97 -13.51 -5.89
CA SER A 276 3.75 -13.99 -4.53
C SER A 276 2.45 -13.47 -3.90
N SER A 277 1.81 -12.45 -4.50
CA SER A 277 0.47 -12.05 -4.11
C SER A 277 -0.58 -13.13 -4.41
N GLY A 278 -0.52 -13.79 -5.56
CA GLY A 278 -1.44 -14.89 -5.87
C GLY A 278 -1.23 -16.08 -4.92
N ILE A 279 0.01 -16.35 -4.52
CA ILE A 279 0.36 -17.38 -3.54
C ILE A 279 -0.17 -17.00 -2.14
N ALA A 280 -0.02 -15.74 -1.74
CA ALA A 280 -0.57 -15.22 -0.48
C ALA A 280 -2.11 -15.34 -0.45
N LEU A 281 -2.78 -15.06 -1.57
CA LEU A 281 -4.21 -15.22 -1.71
C LEU A 281 -4.61 -16.71 -1.64
N GLU A 282 -3.93 -17.62 -2.35
CA GLU A 282 -4.18 -19.06 -2.23
C GLU A 282 -4.00 -19.54 -0.78
N ALA A 283 -2.92 -19.12 -0.11
CA ALA A 283 -2.67 -19.50 1.27
C ALA A 283 -3.81 -19.06 2.19
N ALA A 284 -4.23 -17.79 2.11
CA ALA A 284 -5.29 -17.24 2.95
C ALA A 284 -6.70 -17.70 2.56
N ALA A 285 -6.89 -18.21 1.33
CA ALA A 285 -8.13 -18.86 0.94
C ALA A 285 -8.40 -20.10 1.80
N PHE A 286 -7.36 -20.87 2.12
CA PHE A 286 -7.45 -22.09 2.93
C PHE A 286 -7.14 -21.90 4.42
N ASP A 287 -6.30 -20.95 4.79
CA ASP A 287 -5.87 -20.74 6.18
C ASP A 287 -6.47 -19.46 6.79
N LYS A 288 -7.55 -19.64 7.56
CA LYS A 288 -8.29 -18.55 8.24
C LYS A 288 -7.65 -18.05 9.53
N ARG A 289 -6.47 -18.58 9.87
CA ARG A 289 -5.61 -17.98 10.90
C ARG A 289 -5.00 -16.68 10.38
N VAL A 290 -4.89 -16.54 9.06
CA VAL A 290 -4.55 -15.27 8.39
C VAL A 290 -5.71 -14.30 8.50
N LYS A 291 -5.45 -13.14 9.12
CA LYS A 291 -6.43 -12.12 9.47
C LYS A 291 -6.47 -10.93 8.54
N ALA A 292 -5.46 -10.76 7.68
CA ALA A 292 -5.47 -9.79 6.60
C ALA A 292 -4.49 -10.20 5.51
N ILE A 293 -4.74 -9.76 4.28
CA ILE A 293 -3.83 -9.93 3.15
C ILE A 293 -3.52 -8.58 2.54
N ILE A 294 -2.25 -8.35 2.21
CA ILE A 294 -1.83 -7.22 1.38
C ILE A 294 -1.24 -7.79 0.09
N ALA A 295 -1.88 -7.53 -1.04
CA ALA A 295 -1.45 -7.95 -2.37
C ALA A 295 -0.94 -6.75 -3.16
N GLN A 296 0.37 -6.59 -3.26
CA GLN A 296 1.00 -5.51 -4.00
C GLN A 296 1.36 -5.96 -5.42
N GLY A 297 0.78 -5.34 -6.44
CA GLY A 297 0.96 -5.74 -7.84
C GLY A 297 0.34 -7.11 -8.13
N LEU A 298 -0.97 -7.29 -7.89
CA LEU A 298 -1.61 -8.60 -7.97
C LEU A 298 -1.41 -9.29 -9.33
N MET A 299 -0.70 -10.43 -9.32
CA MET A 299 -0.40 -11.24 -10.50
C MET A 299 -0.66 -12.72 -10.22
N PRO A 300 -1.92 -13.18 -10.30
CA PRO A 300 -2.31 -14.53 -9.92
C PRO A 300 -2.15 -15.53 -11.06
N ASP A 301 -2.09 -15.04 -12.30
CA ASP A 301 -1.82 -15.86 -13.47
C ASP A 301 -0.43 -15.59 -14.02
N TRP A 302 0.23 -16.67 -14.41
CA TRP A 302 1.37 -16.67 -15.29
C TRP A 302 0.99 -17.13 -16.69
N GLY A 303 1.32 -16.32 -17.69
CA GLY A 303 1.42 -16.76 -19.08
C GLY A 303 2.85 -16.61 -19.59
N LEU A 304 3.43 -17.69 -20.12
CA LEU A 304 4.25 -17.54 -21.33
C LEU A 304 3.31 -17.15 -22.47
N ASN A 305 3.84 -16.70 -23.62
CA ASN A 305 2.97 -16.74 -24.79
C ASN A 305 2.51 -18.22 -24.98
N PRO A 306 1.28 -18.47 -25.46
CA PRO A 306 0.75 -19.83 -25.50
C PRO A 306 1.64 -20.86 -26.21
N PRO A 307 2.36 -20.52 -27.30
CA PRO A 307 3.32 -21.43 -27.93
C PRO A 307 4.49 -21.83 -27.02
N ASP A 308 5.12 -20.88 -26.33
CA ASP A 308 6.24 -21.14 -25.43
C ASP A 308 5.80 -21.96 -24.20
N GLU A 309 4.57 -21.72 -23.72
CA GLU A 309 3.98 -22.50 -22.64
C GLU A 309 3.77 -23.96 -23.05
N ALA A 310 3.16 -24.19 -24.21
CA ALA A 310 2.94 -25.54 -24.72
C ALA A 310 4.27 -26.29 -24.91
N ALA A 311 5.29 -25.61 -25.43
CA ALA A 311 6.62 -26.18 -25.62
C ALA A 311 7.29 -26.56 -24.29
N ILE A 312 7.27 -25.67 -23.29
CA ILE A 312 7.91 -25.96 -22.00
C ILE A 312 7.16 -27.03 -21.21
N VAL A 313 5.83 -27.08 -21.31
CA VAL A 313 4.99 -28.13 -20.70
C VAL A 313 5.29 -29.49 -21.35
N ALA A 314 5.33 -29.57 -22.67
CA ALA A 314 5.68 -30.80 -23.38
C ALA A 314 7.09 -31.29 -22.98
N HIS A 315 8.04 -30.36 -22.88
CA HIS A 315 9.39 -30.67 -22.44
C HIS A 315 9.44 -31.19 -20.99
N ALA A 316 8.70 -30.57 -20.08
CA ALA A 316 8.60 -31.03 -18.69
C ALA A 316 8.00 -32.43 -18.56
N VAL A 317 7.06 -32.82 -19.43
CA VAL A 317 6.52 -34.20 -19.42
C VAL A 317 7.61 -35.21 -19.79
N VAL A 318 8.49 -34.88 -20.73
CA VAL A 318 9.65 -35.72 -21.08
C VAL A 318 10.66 -35.79 -19.94
N ASP A 319 11.03 -34.65 -19.35
CA ASP A 319 11.92 -34.58 -18.18
C ASP A 319 11.39 -35.42 -17.01
N ARG A 320 10.08 -35.35 -16.72
CA ARG A 320 9.44 -36.18 -15.68
C ARG A 320 9.64 -37.67 -15.93
N ALA A 321 9.49 -38.14 -17.17
CA ALA A 321 9.72 -39.54 -17.52
C ALA A 321 11.20 -39.94 -17.40
N ASN A 322 12.12 -39.02 -17.68
CA ASN A 322 13.56 -39.25 -17.51
C ASN A 322 13.95 -39.33 -16.02
N GLN A 323 13.39 -38.46 -15.18
CA GLN A 323 13.61 -38.53 -13.73
C GLN A 323 13.12 -39.86 -13.13
N ALA A 324 11.98 -40.37 -13.59
CA ALA A 324 11.48 -41.68 -13.19
C ALA A 324 12.44 -42.85 -13.55
N ARG A 325 13.33 -42.65 -14.53
CA ARG A 325 14.40 -43.60 -14.90
C ARG A 325 15.70 -43.39 -14.13
N GLY A 326 15.73 -42.48 -13.15
CA GLY A 326 16.89 -42.18 -12.32
C GLY A 326 17.81 -41.09 -12.87
N HIS A 327 17.42 -40.39 -13.95
CA HIS A 327 18.18 -39.22 -14.41
C HIS A 327 17.94 -38.01 -13.49
N PRO A 328 18.93 -37.12 -13.30
CA PRO A 328 18.72 -35.89 -12.54
C PRO A 328 17.72 -34.96 -13.24
N PRO A 329 17.04 -34.06 -12.49
CA PRO A 329 16.14 -33.07 -13.06
C PRO A 329 16.85 -32.17 -14.06
N GLU A 330 16.20 -31.92 -15.20
CA GLU A 330 16.73 -30.96 -16.17
C GLU A 330 16.64 -29.53 -15.64
N ILE A 331 17.70 -28.76 -15.88
CA ILE A 331 17.86 -27.41 -15.37
C ILE A 331 17.86 -26.39 -16.51
N LYS A 332 17.01 -25.37 -16.41
CA LYS A 332 17.01 -24.19 -17.28
C LYS A 332 17.70 -23.02 -16.57
N ASN A 333 18.51 -22.27 -17.32
CA ASN A 333 19.08 -21.01 -16.84
C ASN A 333 18.05 -19.89 -16.97
N LEU A 334 18.05 -19.00 -15.99
CA LEU A 334 17.29 -17.76 -16.00
C LEU A 334 17.98 -16.71 -16.89
N PRO A 335 17.25 -15.67 -17.34
CA PRO A 335 17.80 -14.62 -18.19
C PRO A 335 19.01 -13.87 -17.58
N VAL A 336 19.90 -13.34 -18.42
CA VAL A 336 21.15 -12.69 -17.97
C VAL A 336 20.92 -11.51 -17.00
N TRP A 337 19.81 -10.77 -17.15
CA TRP A 337 19.53 -9.61 -16.31
C TRP A 337 19.25 -9.97 -14.84
N VAL A 338 18.85 -11.21 -14.50
CA VAL A 338 18.70 -11.64 -13.09
C VAL A 338 20.04 -11.90 -12.40
N HIS A 339 21.14 -12.02 -13.14
CA HIS A 339 22.43 -12.41 -12.57
C HIS A 339 22.99 -11.36 -11.60
N GLY A 340 22.54 -10.11 -11.73
CA GLY A 340 22.85 -9.02 -10.79
C GLY A 340 22.37 -9.28 -9.36
N ALA A 341 21.34 -10.11 -9.17
CA ALA A 341 20.79 -10.44 -7.86
C ALA A 341 21.79 -11.18 -6.95
N LYS A 342 22.74 -11.95 -7.52
CA LYS A 342 23.81 -12.63 -6.74
C LYS A 342 24.61 -11.67 -5.85
N LYS A 343 24.69 -10.38 -6.22
CA LYS A 343 25.41 -9.36 -5.44
C LYS A 343 24.76 -9.10 -4.09
N ASN A 344 23.42 -9.14 -4.04
CA ASN A 344 22.64 -8.79 -2.85
C ASN A 344 22.10 -10.04 -2.13
N ALA A 345 22.06 -11.19 -2.81
CA ALA A 345 21.63 -12.46 -2.27
C ALA A 345 22.63 -13.57 -2.64
N PRO A 346 23.59 -13.89 -1.76
CA PRO A 346 24.61 -14.91 -2.04
C PRO A 346 24.05 -16.32 -2.30
N THR A 347 22.87 -16.61 -1.77
CA THR A 347 22.17 -17.88 -1.90
C THR A 347 21.31 -17.98 -3.17
N PHE A 348 21.24 -16.90 -3.96
CA PHE A 348 20.49 -16.86 -5.21
C PHE A 348 21.10 -17.78 -6.28
N SER A 349 20.23 -18.53 -6.98
CA SER A 349 20.62 -19.30 -8.15
C SER A 349 19.87 -18.85 -9.39
N ASP A 350 20.63 -18.57 -10.45
CA ASP A 350 20.15 -18.25 -11.80
C ASP A 350 19.68 -19.50 -12.57
N ARG A 351 19.25 -20.55 -11.85
CA ARG A 351 18.94 -21.87 -12.39
C ARG A 351 17.71 -22.44 -11.72
N MET A 352 16.98 -23.23 -12.48
CA MET A 352 15.74 -23.87 -12.03
C MET A 352 15.47 -25.16 -12.75
N THR A 353 14.66 -26.04 -12.15
CA THR A 353 14.18 -27.23 -12.84
C THR A 353 13.16 -26.89 -13.94
N VAL A 354 13.12 -27.70 -15.00
CA VAL A 354 12.09 -27.62 -16.04
C VAL A 354 10.68 -27.88 -15.44
N GLN A 355 10.58 -28.74 -14.42
CA GLN A 355 9.33 -29.00 -13.69
C GLN A 355 8.73 -27.75 -13.03
N SER A 356 9.56 -26.77 -12.65
CA SER A 356 9.08 -25.51 -12.08
C SER A 356 8.14 -24.78 -13.03
N PHE A 357 8.50 -24.70 -14.31
CA PHE A 357 7.67 -24.08 -15.35
C PHE A 357 6.36 -24.83 -15.57
N TYR A 358 6.38 -26.16 -15.55
CA TYR A 358 5.18 -26.98 -15.66
C TYR A 358 4.18 -26.69 -14.54
N ARG A 359 4.65 -26.63 -13.29
CA ARG A 359 3.77 -26.34 -12.15
C ARG A 359 3.20 -24.93 -12.20
N HIS A 360 3.97 -23.96 -12.67
CA HIS A 360 3.49 -22.59 -12.83
C HIS A 360 2.45 -22.49 -13.97
N ALA A 361 2.63 -23.21 -15.08
CA ALA A 361 1.64 -23.25 -16.17
C ALA A 361 0.29 -23.82 -15.68
N LYS A 362 0.33 -24.83 -14.81
CA LYS A 362 -0.87 -25.45 -14.24
C LYS A 362 -1.55 -24.58 -13.18
N TRP A 363 -0.80 -23.74 -12.50
CA TRP A 363 -1.27 -23.00 -11.34
C TRP A 363 -2.12 -21.80 -11.75
N LYS A 364 -3.42 -21.86 -11.42
CA LYS A 364 -4.44 -20.83 -11.70
C LYS A 364 -5.32 -20.66 -10.43
N PRO A 365 -4.90 -19.88 -9.44
CA PRO A 365 -5.52 -19.82 -8.12
C PRO A 365 -6.79 -18.96 -8.07
N GLU A 366 -7.17 -18.28 -9.16
CA GLU A 366 -8.23 -17.26 -9.18
C GLU A 366 -9.58 -17.81 -8.70
N HIS A 367 -9.85 -19.08 -9.02
CA HIS A 367 -11.05 -19.79 -8.60
C HIS A 367 -11.17 -19.92 -7.07
N LEU A 368 -10.07 -19.76 -6.33
CA LEU A 368 -10.01 -19.82 -4.87
C LEU A 368 -10.31 -18.46 -4.21
N PHE A 369 -10.27 -17.35 -4.95
CA PHE A 369 -10.36 -16.01 -4.34
C PHE A 369 -11.73 -15.72 -3.73
N ALA A 370 -12.79 -16.39 -4.23
CA ALA A 370 -14.11 -16.34 -3.60
C ALA A 370 -14.10 -16.89 -2.16
N ALA A 371 -13.18 -17.80 -1.84
CA ALA A 371 -13.04 -18.36 -0.51
C ALA A 371 -12.26 -17.45 0.45
N LEU A 372 -11.78 -16.27 0.03
CA LEU A 372 -11.03 -15.37 0.92
C LEU A 372 -11.88 -14.81 2.05
N SER A 373 -13.16 -14.50 1.77
CA SER A 373 -14.10 -14.02 2.78
C SER A 373 -14.15 -14.93 4.01
N PRO A 374 -14.16 -14.37 5.24
CA PRO A 374 -14.25 -12.95 5.58
C PRO A 374 -12.91 -12.21 5.70
N THR A 375 -11.77 -12.84 5.35
CA THR A 375 -10.45 -12.24 5.53
C THR A 375 -10.29 -10.96 4.68
N PRO A 376 -10.03 -9.79 5.30
CA PRO A 376 -9.79 -8.54 4.59
C PRO A 376 -8.61 -8.64 3.61
N LEU A 377 -8.79 -8.08 2.41
CA LEU A 377 -7.80 -8.00 1.36
C LEU A 377 -7.58 -6.54 0.95
N MET A 378 -6.33 -6.08 0.99
CA MET A 378 -5.89 -4.82 0.39
C MET A 378 -5.08 -5.12 -0.86
N ILE A 379 -5.52 -4.63 -2.03
CA ILE A 379 -4.75 -4.70 -3.27
C ILE A 379 -4.08 -3.34 -3.50
N LEU A 380 -2.74 -3.33 -3.58
CA LEU A 380 -1.94 -2.16 -3.86
C LEU A 380 -1.43 -2.21 -5.30
N THR A 381 -1.93 -1.32 -6.15
CA THR A 381 -1.59 -1.26 -7.57
C THR A 381 -0.82 0.03 -7.86
N PRO A 382 0.46 -0.04 -8.25
CA PRO A 382 1.19 1.15 -8.71
C PRO A 382 0.54 1.70 -9.99
N GLU A 383 0.36 3.02 -10.05
CA GLU A 383 -0.33 3.67 -11.18
C GLU A 383 0.41 3.52 -12.51
N ASP A 384 1.75 3.48 -12.46
CA ASP A 384 2.64 3.34 -13.61
C ASP A 384 3.25 1.93 -13.71
N ASP A 385 2.56 0.90 -13.22
CA ASP A 385 3.05 -0.49 -13.31
C ASP A 385 3.07 -0.96 -14.79
N GLU A 386 4.26 -0.99 -15.40
CA GLU A 386 4.43 -1.48 -16.78
C GLU A 386 4.37 -3.01 -16.90
N ILE A 387 4.44 -3.73 -15.77
CA ILE A 387 4.51 -5.19 -15.72
C ILE A 387 3.12 -5.80 -15.55
N VAL A 388 2.34 -5.27 -14.61
CA VAL A 388 0.91 -5.60 -14.43
C VAL A 388 0.10 -4.31 -14.48
N PRO A 389 -0.19 -3.79 -15.69
CA PRO A 389 -0.87 -2.51 -15.83
C PRO A 389 -2.17 -2.45 -15.03
N PRO A 390 -2.51 -1.29 -14.42
CA PRO A 390 -3.69 -1.15 -13.56
C PRO A 390 -4.99 -1.63 -14.22
N MET A 391 -5.11 -1.54 -15.54
CA MET A 391 -6.27 -2.00 -16.29
C MET A 391 -6.53 -3.52 -16.21
N PHE A 392 -5.52 -4.34 -15.93
CA PHE A 392 -5.68 -5.80 -15.79
C PHE A 392 -6.06 -6.21 -14.37
N GLN A 393 -5.81 -5.38 -13.36
CA GLN A 393 -6.07 -5.71 -11.95
C GLN A 393 -7.56 -5.90 -11.59
N PRO A 394 -8.53 -5.14 -12.16
CA PRO A 394 -9.95 -5.37 -11.94
C PRO A 394 -10.43 -6.77 -12.33
N THR A 395 -9.75 -7.43 -13.29
CA THR A 395 -10.13 -8.78 -13.73
C THR A 395 -9.79 -9.86 -12.70
N TYR A 396 -8.91 -9.56 -11.75
CA TYR A 396 -8.47 -10.46 -10.69
C TYR A 396 -9.11 -10.17 -9.34
N GLN A 397 -9.97 -9.16 -9.24
CA GLN A 397 -10.66 -8.87 -8.00
C GLN A 397 -11.64 -10.01 -7.68
N PRO A 398 -11.59 -10.59 -6.45
CA PRO A 398 -12.69 -11.45 -6.02
C PRO A 398 -13.98 -10.67 -6.17
N ILE A 399 -15.01 -11.29 -6.79
CA ILE A 399 -16.34 -10.69 -6.94
C ILE A 399 -16.70 -10.10 -5.58
N ALA A 400 -16.72 -8.78 -5.48
CA ALA A 400 -17.01 -8.09 -4.24
C ALA A 400 -18.39 -8.56 -3.81
N VAL A 401 -18.46 -9.38 -2.77
CA VAL A 401 -19.70 -9.55 -2.02
C VAL A 401 -19.91 -8.19 -1.39
N THR A 402 -20.71 -7.39 -2.07
CA THR A 402 -21.22 -6.13 -1.58
C THR A 402 -21.93 -6.46 -0.29
N PHE A 403 -21.33 -6.07 0.84
CA PHE A 403 -22.12 -5.87 2.04
C PHE A 403 -22.96 -4.62 1.77
N THR A 404 -24.11 -4.82 1.15
CA THR A 404 -25.21 -3.86 1.25
C THR A 404 -25.53 -3.65 2.74
N PRO A 405 -25.74 -2.40 3.18
CA PRO A 405 -26.03 -2.07 4.57
C PRO A 405 -27.25 -2.82 5.12
#